data_AF-A0A1E9AGF2-F1
#
_entry.id   AF-A0A1E9AGF2-F1
#
_cell.length_a   1.000
_cell.length_b   1.000
_cell.length_c   1.000
_cell.angle_alpha   90.00
_cell.angle_beta   90.00
_cell.angle_gamma   90.00
#
_symmetry.space_group_name_H-M   'P 1'
#
loop_
_entity.id
_entity.type
_entity.pdbx_description
1 polymer ?
#
loop_
_entity_poly.entity_id
_entity_poly.type
_entity_poly.pdbx_seq_one_letter_code
_entity_poly.pdbx_strand_id
1 'polypeptide(L)'
;MPSIIEELPMKIFEGAKEVYHLFSRKLEEYQMKVQIEENQKNWNRFLASTQNVLVELVKENIQENQFAYKLSPIYEEQEVDQADGSKSIQRVHVADERVPLCAIDNHGIREFEARCVVFRFQVFGELPPEVLLRIQDTWIFYLHKYALHGLADLYVKHGLRYLVFIICNESDKRTIKGALFKLKHPWS
;
A
#
# COMPACT_ATOMS: atom_id res chain seq x y z
N MET A 1 34.91 -54.78 24.01
CA MET A 1 33.60 -54.46 24.60
C MET A 1 33.78 -53.17 25.36
N PRO A 2 33.14 -52.05 24.96
CA PRO A 2 33.24 -50.81 25.70
C PRO A 2 32.61 -51.00 27.08
N SER A 3 33.19 -50.36 28.10
CA SER A 3 32.68 -50.45 29.46
C SER A 3 31.42 -49.59 29.60
N ILE A 4 30.45 -50.03 30.43
CA ILE A 4 29.19 -49.32 30.72
C ILE A 4 29.44 -47.86 31.16
N ILE A 5 30.63 -47.56 31.66
CA ILE A 5 31.08 -46.24 32.13
C ILE A 5 31.34 -45.26 30.97
N GLU A 6 31.71 -45.74 29.77
CA GLU A 6 31.96 -44.90 28.59
C GLU A 6 30.69 -44.65 27.74
N GLU A 7 29.70 -45.55 27.77
CA GLU A 7 28.46 -45.40 26.98
C GLU A 7 27.46 -44.41 27.58
N LEU A 8 27.38 -44.31 28.91
CA LEU A 8 26.50 -43.38 29.62
C LEU A 8 26.80 -41.89 29.31
N PRO A 9 28.05 -41.40 29.39
CA PRO A 9 28.35 -40.00 29.08
C PRO A 9 28.14 -39.66 27.60
N MET A 10 28.34 -40.62 26.69
CA MET A 10 28.15 -40.42 25.24
C MET A 10 26.68 -40.27 24.87
N LYS A 11 25.79 -41.11 25.42
CA LYS A 11 24.33 -41.00 25.20
C LYS A 11 23.74 -39.71 25.77
N ILE A 12 24.22 -39.27 26.93
CA ILE A 12 23.78 -37.99 27.53
C ILE A 12 24.24 -36.81 26.66
N PHE A 13 25.47 -36.86 26.13
CA PHE A 13 26.00 -35.82 25.25
C PHE A 13 25.25 -35.76 23.91
N GLU A 14 24.96 -36.91 23.29
CA GLU A 14 24.17 -36.99 22.06
C GLU A 14 22.74 -36.48 22.28
N GLY A 15 22.08 -36.88 23.37
CA GLY A 15 20.75 -36.37 23.74
C GLY A 15 20.75 -34.87 24.00
N ALA A 16 21.77 -34.33 24.68
CA ALA A 16 21.91 -32.89 24.90
C ALA A 16 22.14 -32.13 23.58
N LYS A 17 22.91 -32.70 22.64
CA LYS A 17 23.16 -32.15 21.31
C LYS A 17 21.89 -32.14 20.45
N GLU A 18 21.10 -33.21 20.47
CA GLU A 18 19.81 -33.28 19.78
C GLU A 18 18.80 -32.27 20.32
N VAL A 19 18.71 -32.15 21.65
CA VAL A 19 17.84 -31.17 22.31
C VAL A 19 18.28 -29.75 21.94
N TYR A 20 19.58 -29.46 21.96
CA TYR A 20 20.12 -28.17 21.52
C TYR A 20 19.78 -27.88 20.04
N HIS A 21 19.98 -28.85 19.13
CA HIS A 21 19.61 -28.69 17.72
C HIS A 21 18.11 -28.44 17.53
N LEU A 22 17.26 -29.11 18.30
CA LEU A 22 15.82 -28.90 18.26
C LEU A 22 15.44 -27.49 18.73
N PHE A 23 16.06 -26.99 19.81
CA PHE A 23 15.85 -25.62 20.28
C PHE A 23 16.35 -24.57 19.29
N SER A 24 17.52 -24.78 18.69
CA SER A 24 18.07 -23.89 17.65
C SER A 24 17.14 -23.83 16.43
N ARG A 25 16.64 -24.98 15.95
CA ARG A 25 15.68 -25.01 14.83
C ARG A 25 14.38 -24.27 15.16
N LYS A 26 13.83 -24.47 16.36
CA LYS A 26 12.62 -23.74 16.81
C LYS A 26 12.88 -22.23 16.91
N LEU A 27 14.08 -21.82 17.33
CA LEU A 27 14.46 -20.42 17.40
C LEU A 27 14.56 -19.80 16.01
N GLU A 28 15.15 -20.49 15.04
CA GLU A 28 15.22 -20.06 13.63
C GLU A 28 13.82 -19.94 13.01
N GLU A 29 12.95 -20.94 13.20
CA GLU A 29 11.56 -20.90 12.74
C GLU A 29 10.80 -19.69 13.34
N TYR A 30 11.00 -19.44 14.64
CA TYR A 30 10.40 -18.30 15.32
C TYR A 30 10.93 -16.97 14.77
N GLN A 31 12.25 -16.83 14.61
CA GLN A 31 12.87 -15.63 14.05
C GLN A 31 12.40 -15.36 12.63
N MET A 32 12.29 -16.39 11.79
CA MET A 32 11.75 -16.27 10.43
C MET A 32 10.31 -15.77 10.45
N LYS A 33 9.47 -16.32 11.34
CA LYS A 33 8.08 -15.88 11.49
C LYS A 33 7.99 -14.41 11.90
N VAL A 34 8.77 -13.98 12.90
CA VAL A 34 8.83 -12.59 13.34
C VAL A 34 9.29 -11.67 12.20
N GLN A 35 10.30 -12.08 11.42
CA GLN A 35 10.78 -11.30 10.28
C GLN A 35 9.70 -11.15 9.20
N ILE A 36 8.95 -12.21 8.89
CA ILE A 36 7.83 -12.16 7.95
C ILE A 36 6.75 -11.18 8.43
N GLU A 37 6.38 -11.26 9.72
CA GLU A 37 5.39 -10.36 10.32
C GLU A 37 5.85 -8.90 10.27
N GLU A 38 7.11 -8.63 10.60
CA GLU A 38 7.67 -7.28 10.57
C GLU A 38 7.76 -6.72 9.15
N ASN A 39 8.18 -7.55 8.18
CA ASN A 39 8.17 -7.20 6.76
C ASN A 39 6.75 -6.87 6.28
N GLN A 40 5.74 -7.65 6.71
CA GLN A 40 4.34 -7.39 6.36
C GLN A 40 3.83 -6.08 6.99
N LYS A 41 4.19 -5.78 8.24
CA LYS A 41 3.85 -4.49 8.87
C LYS A 41 4.48 -3.31 8.13
N ASN A 42 5.76 -3.42 7.79
CA ASN A 42 6.47 -2.39 7.05
C ASN A 42 5.87 -2.20 5.65
N TRP A 43 5.48 -3.28 4.99
CA TRP A 43 4.76 -3.23 3.72
C TRP A 43 3.42 -2.53 3.85
N ASN A 44 2.60 -2.88 4.86
CA ASN A 44 1.31 -2.22 5.08
C ASN A 44 1.47 -0.73 5.40
N ARG A 45 2.50 -0.36 6.18
CA ARG A 45 2.82 1.05 6.47
C ARG A 45 3.24 1.80 5.19
N PHE A 46 4.04 1.16 4.35
CA PHE A 46 4.40 1.69 3.04
C PHE A 46 3.16 1.93 2.19
N LEU A 47 2.27 0.95 2.04
CA LEU A 47 1.04 1.09 1.26
C LEU A 47 0.12 2.22 1.77
N ALA A 48 -0.02 2.36 3.09
CA ALA A 48 -0.80 3.45 3.68
C ALA A 48 -0.17 4.83 3.40
N SER A 49 1.16 4.94 3.50
CA SER A 49 1.88 6.16 3.14
C SER A 49 1.73 6.48 1.65
N THR A 50 1.87 5.48 0.78
CA THR A 50 1.66 5.61 -0.67
C THR A 50 0.23 6.05 -0.98
N GLN A 51 -0.78 5.51 -0.28
CA GLN A 51 -2.16 5.95 -0.45
C GLN A 51 -2.31 7.45 -0.21
N ASN A 52 -1.73 7.98 0.87
CA ASN A 52 -1.80 9.40 1.18
C ASN A 52 -1.11 10.26 0.11
N VAL A 53 0.06 9.83 -0.38
CA VAL A 53 0.76 10.52 -1.48
C VAL A 53 -0.09 10.54 -2.75
N LEU A 54 -0.75 9.43 -3.07
CA LEU A 54 -1.60 9.34 -4.25
C LEU A 54 -2.88 10.17 -4.13
N VAL A 55 -3.44 10.28 -2.91
CA VAL A 55 -4.59 11.15 -2.65
C VAL A 55 -4.24 12.61 -2.93
N GLU A 56 -3.10 13.10 -2.43
CA GLU A 56 -2.64 14.45 -2.72
C GLU A 56 -2.31 14.63 -4.21
N LEU A 57 -1.63 13.66 -4.83
CA LEU A 57 -1.32 13.70 -6.26
C LEU A 57 -2.60 13.85 -7.11
N VAL A 58 -3.65 13.09 -6.80
CA VAL A 58 -4.93 13.18 -7.52
C VAL A 58 -5.57 14.56 -7.30
N LYS A 59 -5.59 15.03 -6.07
CA LYS A 59 -6.18 16.33 -5.69
C LYS A 59 -5.48 17.52 -6.36
N GLU A 60 -4.15 17.47 -6.49
CA GLU A 60 -3.36 18.52 -7.15
C GLU A 60 -3.51 18.52 -8.68
N ASN A 61 -3.82 17.36 -9.28
CA ASN A 61 -3.80 17.18 -10.73
C ASN A 61 -5.17 17.15 -11.39
N ILE A 62 -6.22 16.85 -10.63
CA ILE A 62 -7.58 16.62 -11.13
C ILE A 62 -8.54 17.58 -10.42
N GLN A 63 -9.49 18.16 -11.16
CA GLN A 63 -10.46 19.10 -10.60
C GLN A 63 -11.36 18.40 -9.55
N GLU A 64 -11.78 19.14 -8.52
CA GLU A 64 -12.58 18.61 -7.40
C GLU A 64 -13.94 18.01 -7.78
N ASN A 65 -14.46 18.35 -8.95
CA ASN A 65 -15.70 17.78 -9.51
C ASN A 65 -15.46 16.56 -10.41
N GLN A 66 -14.20 16.18 -10.65
CA GLN A 66 -13.78 15.11 -11.54
C GLN A 66 -13.32 13.83 -10.80
N PHE A 67 -13.51 13.74 -9.48
CA PHE A 67 -13.26 12.51 -8.73
C PHE A 67 -14.34 12.25 -7.68
N ALA A 68 -14.53 10.97 -7.32
CA ALA A 68 -15.34 10.61 -6.17
C ALA A 68 -14.60 10.97 -4.89
N TYR A 69 -15.30 11.59 -3.94
CA TYR A 69 -14.69 12.16 -2.73
C TYR A 69 -15.46 11.82 -1.46
N LYS A 70 -14.76 11.98 -0.33
CA LYS A 70 -15.36 12.19 0.99
C LYS A 70 -15.12 13.63 1.43
N LEU A 71 -15.98 14.16 2.28
CA LEU A 71 -15.76 15.44 2.94
C LEU A 71 -14.91 15.21 4.20
N SER A 72 -13.84 15.98 4.34
CA SER A 72 -13.00 16.01 5.53
C SER A 72 -13.10 17.40 6.17
N PRO A 73 -13.53 17.51 7.42
CA PRO A 73 -13.66 18.82 8.08
C PRO A 73 -12.28 19.45 8.29
N ILE A 74 -12.16 20.72 7.92
CA ILE A 74 -11.03 21.60 8.24
C ILE A 74 -11.39 22.36 9.52
N TYR A 75 -10.48 22.31 10.49
CA TYR A 75 -10.60 23.07 11.74
C TYR A 75 -9.50 24.12 11.80
N GLU A 76 -9.85 25.32 12.23
CA GLU A 76 -8.90 26.38 12.56
C GLU A 76 -8.89 26.63 14.07
N GLU A 77 -7.72 27.00 14.57
CA GLU A 77 -7.55 27.41 15.97
C GLU A 77 -7.91 28.89 16.09
N GLN A 78 -8.98 29.18 16.84
CA GLN A 78 -9.44 30.54 17.13
C GLN A 78 -9.28 30.84 18.61
N GLU A 79 -8.81 32.04 18.91
CA GLU A 79 -8.70 32.54 20.27
C GLU A 79 -10.05 33.11 20.71
N VAL A 80 -10.57 32.61 21.83
CA VAL A 80 -11.88 32.96 22.37
C VAL A 80 -11.69 33.52 23.77
N ASP A 81 -12.20 34.74 23.99
CA ASP A 81 -12.24 35.39 25.30
C ASP A 81 -13.29 34.72 26.18
N GLN A 82 -12.90 34.36 27.41
CA GLN A 82 -13.78 33.79 28.42
C GLN A 82 -14.41 34.89 29.29
N ALA A 83 -15.49 34.53 29.98
CA ALA A 83 -16.23 35.46 30.85
C ALA A 83 -15.39 36.01 32.03
N ASP A 84 -14.30 35.32 32.40
CA ASP A 84 -13.34 35.75 33.42
C ASP A 84 -12.19 36.62 32.86
N GLY A 85 -12.23 36.96 31.56
CA GLY A 85 -11.20 37.73 30.86
C GLY A 85 -9.97 36.91 30.45
N SER A 86 -9.95 35.60 30.70
CA SER A 86 -8.91 34.71 30.20
C SER A 86 -9.12 34.38 28.71
N LYS A 87 -8.05 33.96 28.03
CA LYS A 87 -8.10 33.56 26.63
C LYS A 87 -7.90 32.06 26.48
N SER A 88 -8.67 31.44 25.59
CA SER A 88 -8.53 30.02 25.27
C SER A 88 -8.55 29.76 23.77
N ILE A 89 -7.80 28.76 23.32
CA ILE A 89 -7.79 28.34 21.93
C ILE A 89 -8.86 27.26 21.75
N GLN A 90 -9.80 27.50 20.83
CA GLN A 90 -10.81 26.52 20.43
C GLN A 90 -10.61 26.14 18.97
N ARG A 91 -10.84 24.86 18.66
CA ARG A 91 -10.87 24.37 17.29
C ARG A 91 -12.27 24.54 16.72
N VAL A 92 -12.41 25.41 15.75
CA VAL A 92 -13.68 25.71 15.10
C VAL A 92 -13.66 25.13 13.70
N HIS A 93 -14.71 24.42 13.32
CA HIS A 93 -14.89 23.94 11.95
C HIS A 93 -15.10 25.13 11.03
N VAL A 94 -14.29 25.24 9.98
CA VAL A 94 -14.33 26.40 9.06
C VAL A 94 -14.78 26.03 7.64
N ALA A 95 -14.51 24.81 7.20
CA ALA A 95 -14.81 24.34 5.86
C ALA A 95 -14.76 22.81 5.78
N ASP A 96 -15.29 22.25 4.70
CA ASP A 96 -15.08 20.85 4.35
C ASP A 96 -14.21 20.75 3.11
N GLU A 97 -13.17 19.92 3.19
CA GLU A 97 -12.31 19.58 2.06
C GLU A 97 -12.82 18.35 1.32
N ARG A 98 -12.79 18.38 -0.01
CA ARG A 98 -13.06 17.20 -0.84
C ARG A 98 -11.79 16.36 -0.98
N VAL A 99 -11.79 15.19 -0.35
CA VAL A 99 -10.67 14.25 -0.37
C VAL A 99 -10.99 13.08 -1.31
N PRO A 100 -10.17 12.83 -2.35
CA PRO A 100 -10.35 11.71 -3.26
C PRO A 100 -10.47 10.36 -2.54
N LEU A 101 -11.42 9.53 -2.97
CA LEU A 101 -11.56 8.17 -2.46
C LEU A 101 -10.58 7.23 -3.16
N CYS A 102 -9.65 6.67 -2.39
CA CYS A 102 -8.70 5.67 -2.85
C CYS A 102 -9.05 4.29 -2.32
N ALA A 103 -9.46 3.37 -3.20
CA ALA A 103 -9.66 1.96 -2.88
C ALA A 103 -8.38 1.16 -3.18
N ILE A 104 -7.99 0.25 -2.28
CA ILE A 104 -6.78 -0.56 -2.42
C ILE A 104 -7.16 -2.03 -2.62
N ASP A 105 -6.56 -2.69 -3.61
CA ASP A 105 -6.53 -4.14 -3.77
C ASP A 105 -5.07 -4.62 -3.70
N ASN A 106 -4.75 -5.39 -2.65
CA ASN A 106 -3.39 -5.86 -2.38
C ASN A 106 -2.98 -7.11 -3.18
N HIS A 107 -3.91 -7.68 -3.96
CA HIS A 107 -3.66 -8.89 -4.72
C HIS A 107 -3.81 -8.67 -6.21
N GLY A 108 -4.80 -7.90 -6.68
CA GLY A 108 -4.97 -7.49 -8.07
C GLY A 108 -5.22 -8.63 -9.08
N ILE A 109 -5.03 -9.89 -8.68
CA ILE A 109 -5.09 -11.10 -9.53
C ILE A 109 -6.42 -11.19 -10.29
N ARG A 110 -7.53 -10.82 -9.65
CA ARG A 110 -8.86 -10.92 -10.27
C ARG A 110 -9.04 -9.98 -11.45
N GLU A 111 -8.36 -8.84 -11.44
CA GLU A 111 -8.53 -7.80 -12.45
C GLU A 111 -7.37 -7.76 -13.45
N PHE A 112 -6.16 -8.07 -12.98
CA PHE A 112 -4.94 -7.93 -13.78
C PHE A 112 -4.24 -9.25 -14.09
N GLU A 113 -4.86 -10.39 -13.74
CA GLU A 113 -4.36 -11.75 -14.02
C GLU A 113 -2.97 -12.03 -13.40
N ALA A 114 -2.46 -11.14 -12.55
CA ALA A 114 -1.15 -11.19 -11.94
C ALA A 114 -1.17 -10.60 -10.53
N ARG A 115 -0.22 -11.01 -9.68
CA ARG A 115 -0.10 -10.49 -8.31
C ARG A 115 0.43 -9.06 -8.36
N CYS A 116 -0.41 -8.11 -7.98
CA CYS A 116 -0.06 -6.69 -7.94
C CYS A 116 -0.84 -5.97 -6.83
N VAL A 117 -0.34 -4.80 -6.43
CA VAL A 117 -1.09 -3.88 -5.57
C VAL A 117 -1.67 -2.77 -6.44
N VAL A 118 -2.96 -2.50 -6.27
CA VAL A 118 -3.72 -1.56 -7.09
C VAL A 118 -4.36 -0.52 -6.19
N PHE A 119 -4.04 0.75 -6.43
CA PHE A 119 -4.74 1.90 -5.87
C PHE A 119 -5.69 2.44 -6.93
N ARG A 120 -6.96 2.63 -6.57
CA ARG A 120 -8.03 2.99 -7.52
C ARG A 120 -8.77 4.23 -7.07
N PHE A 121 -8.87 5.18 -7.98
CA PHE A 121 -9.66 6.39 -7.86
C PHE A 121 -10.74 6.38 -8.93
N GLN A 122 -11.99 6.58 -8.52
CA GLN A 122 -13.06 6.81 -9.47
C GLN A 122 -13.00 8.25 -9.97
N VAL A 123 -12.90 8.43 -11.29
CA VAL A 123 -12.80 9.73 -11.94
C VAL A 123 -13.99 9.97 -12.87
N PHE A 124 -14.33 11.24 -13.07
CA PHE A 124 -15.43 11.69 -13.91
C PHE A 124 -14.91 12.60 -15.01
N GLY A 125 -15.55 12.53 -16.18
CA GLY A 125 -15.09 13.26 -17.36
C GLY A 125 -13.81 12.66 -17.97
N GLU A 126 -13.20 13.41 -18.87
CA GLU A 126 -11.93 13.06 -19.50
C GLU A 126 -10.80 13.84 -18.83
N LEU A 127 -9.71 13.13 -18.54
CA LEU A 127 -8.48 13.79 -18.08
C LEU A 127 -7.69 14.24 -19.31
N PRO A 128 -7.20 15.49 -19.34
CA PRO A 128 -6.31 15.93 -20.40
C PRO A 128 -5.10 15.00 -20.53
N PRO A 129 -4.65 14.67 -21.76
CA PRO A 129 -3.50 13.81 -21.96
C PRO A 129 -2.24 14.29 -21.21
N GLU A 130 -2.02 15.60 -21.11
CA GLU A 130 -0.86 16.15 -20.39
C GLU A 130 -0.93 15.85 -18.88
N VAL A 131 -2.13 15.87 -18.30
CA VAL A 131 -2.36 15.54 -16.89
C VAL A 131 -2.08 14.07 -16.65
N LEU A 132 -2.59 13.18 -17.50
CA LEU A 132 -2.35 11.74 -17.36
C LEU A 132 -0.86 11.40 -17.50
N LEU A 133 -0.16 12.00 -18.47
CA LEU A 133 1.28 11.81 -18.64
C LEU A 133 2.07 12.26 -17.41
N ARG A 134 1.75 13.44 -16.86
CA ARG A 134 2.39 13.93 -15.63
C ARG A 134 2.14 13.00 -14.45
N ILE A 135 0.94 12.47 -14.30
CA ILE A 135 0.60 11.49 -13.25
C ILE A 135 1.42 10.20 -13.43
N GLN A 136 1.54 9.71 -14.67
CA GLN A 136 2.32 8.51 -15.01
C GLN A 136 3.79 8.68 -14.68
N ASP A 137 4.41 9.78 -15.12
CA ASP A 137 5.81 10.07 -14.85
C ASP A 137 6.08 10.23 -13.35
N THR A 138 5.21 10.94 -12.64
CA THR A 138 5.31 11.13 -11.19
C THR A 138 5.24 9.78 -10.46
N TRP A 139 4.34 8.89 -10.88
CA TRP A 139 4.22 7.56 -10.29
C TRP A 139 5.44 6.69 -10.53
N ILE A 140 5.95 6.67 -11.76
CA ILE A 140 7.17 5.91 -12.11
C ILE A 140 8.36 6.42 -11.28
N PHE A 141 8.52 7.74 -11.17
CA PHE A 141 9.57 8.36 -10.36
C PHE A 141 9.44 7.99 -8.88
N TYR A 142 8.22 8.05 -8.33
CA TYR A 142 7.95 7.65 -6.95
C TYR A 142 8.36 6.21 -6.69
N LEU A 143 8.01 5.27 -7.57
CA LEU A 143 8.35 3.85 -7.40
C LEU A 143 9.85 3.57 -7.52
N HIS A 144 10.54 4.27 -8.42
CA HIS A 144 12.00 4.13 -8.56
C HIS A 144 12.74 4.45 -7.26
N LYS A 145 12.27 5.42 -6.46
CA LYS A 145 12.84 5.75 -5.14
C LYS A 145 12.86 4.54 -4.18
N TYR A 146 11.95 3.59 -4.36
CA TYR A 146 11.80 2.40 -3.53
C TYR A 146 12.26 1.11 -4.23
N ALA A 147 12.92 1.22 -5.40
CA ALA A 147 13.29 0.08 -6.25
C ALA A 147 12.08 -0.82 -6.60
N LEU A 148 10.91 -0.21 -6.79
CA LEU A 148 9.67 -0.88 -7.18
C LEU A 148 9.35 -0.60 -8.64
N HIS A 149 8.53 -1.47 -9.23
CA HIS A 149 8.00 -1.32 -10.59
C HIS A 149 6.49 -1.17 -10.57
N GLY A 150 5.97 -0.55 -11.62
CA GLY A 150 4.57 -0.25 -11.70
C GLY A 150 4.22 0.61 -12.89
N LEU A 151 2.95 1.00 -12.94
CA LEU A 151 2.37 1.82 -13.98
C LEU A 151 1.12 2.51 -13.45
N ALA A 152 0.73 3.61 -14.08
CA ALA A 152 -0.54 4.28 -13.81
C ALA A 152 -1.32 4.41 -15.11
N ASP A 153 -2.63 4.25 -15.07
CA ASP A 153 -3.45 4.32 -16.27
C ASP A 153 -4.93 4.55 -15.96
N LEU A 154 -5.71 4.85 -17.02
CA LEU A 154 -7.16 4.92 -16.98
C LEU A 154 -7.79 3.64 -17.55
N TYR A 155 -8.89 3.17 -16.99
CA TYR A 155 -9.73 2.17 -17.63
C TYR A 155 -11.21 2.33 -17.28
N VAL A 156 -12.07 1.56 -17.96
CA VAL A 156 -13.51 1.55 -17.71
C VAL A 156 -13.94 0.19 -17.20
N LYS A 157 -14.75 0.15 -16.14
CA LYS A 157 -15.33 -1.09 -15.62
C LYS A 157 -16.71 -0.83 -15.06
N HIS A 158 -17.67 -1.65 -15.46
CA HIS A 158 -19.09 -1.50 -15.10
C HIS A 158 -19.64 -0.10 -15.40
N GLY A 159 -19.19 0.53 -16.48
CA GLY A 159 -19.58 1.90 -16.88
C GLY A 159 -18.92 3.03 -16.08
N LEU A 160 -18.04 2.70 -15.13
CA LEU A 160 -17.30 3.68 -14.32
C LEU A 160 -15.86 3.81 -14.83
N ARG A 161 -15.34 5.04 -14.82
CA ARG A 161 -13.95 5.35 -15.18
C ARG A 161 -13.08 5.34 -13.93
N TYR A 162 -11.92 4.71 -14.05
CA TYR A 162 -10.97 4.57 -12.94
C TYR A 162 -9.59 5.03 -13.37
N LEU A 163 -8.98 5.89 -12.55
CA LEU A 163 -7.54 6.11 -12.53
C LEU A 163 -6.93 5.10 -11.56
N VAL A 164 -5.98 4.31 -12.04
CA VAL A 164 -5.29 3.32 -11.23
C VAL A 164 -3.80 3.53 -11.20
N PHE A 165 -3.22 3.22 -10.05
CA PHE A 165 -1.79 3.14 -9.81
C PHE A 165 -1.48 1.72 -9.38
N ILE A 166 -0.58 1.05 -10.09
CA ILE A 166 -0.29 -0.36 -9.90
C ILE A 166 1.18 -0.50 -9.52
N ILE A 167 1.44 -1.26 -8.46
CA ILE A 167 2.76 -1.79 -8.09
C ILE A 167 2.80 -3.26 -8.48
N CYS A 168 3.82 -3.67 -9.22
CA CYS A 168 3.96 -5.04 -9.69
C CYS A 168 5.43 -5.46 -9.83
N ASN A 169 5.68 -6.75 -10.02
CA ASN A 169 6.98 -7.21 -10.48
C ASN A 169 7.18 -6.81 -11.94
N GLU A 170 8.43 -6.56 -12.35
CA GLU A 170 8.73 -6.23 -13.75
C GLU A 170 8.36 -7.38 -14.70
N SER A 171 8.46 -8.64 -14.26
CA SER A 171 8.03 -9.82 -15.02
C SER A 171 6.55 -9.81 -15.37
N ASP A 172 5.71 -9.23 -14.50
CA ASP A 172 4.24 -9.25 -14.62
C ASP A 172 3.71 -8.06 -15.43
N LYS A 173 4.57 -7.09 -15.75
CA LYS A 173 4.21 -5.84 -16.42
C LYS A 173 3.53 -6.05 -17.77
N ARG A 174 3.96 -7.06 -18.54
CA ARG A 174 3.34 -7.39 -19.84
C ARG A 174 1.91 -7.91 -19.66
N THR A 175 1.69 -8.78 -18.66
CA THR A 175 0.36 -9.32 -18.32
C THR A 175 -0.58 -8.21 -17.88
N ILE A 176 -0.11 -7.34 -16.98
CA ILE A 176 -0.91 -6.22 -16.45
C ILE A 176 -1.27 -5.22 -17.57
N LYS A 177 -0.34 -4.91 -18.48
CA LYS A 177 -0.63 -4.08 -19.67
C LYS A 177 -1.68 -4.72 -20.57
N GLY A 178 -1.62 -6.03 -20.77
CA GLY A 178 -2.63 -6.78 -21.52
C GLY A 178 -4.01 -6.70 -20.86
N ALA A 179 -4.08 -6.86 -19.54
CA ALA A 179 -5.34 -6.71 -18.80
C ALA A 179 -5.89 -5.28 -18.87
N LEU A 180 -5.04 -4.25 -18.73
CA LEU A 180 -5.43 -2.85 -18.90
C LEU A 180 -5.98 -2.55 -20.30
N PHE A 181 -5.36 -3.12 -21.33
CA PHE A 181 -5.85 -2.99 -22.70
C PHE A 181 -7.29 -3.53 -22.83
N LYS A 182 -7.56 -4.74 -22.30
CA LYS A 182 -8.92 -5.31 -22.28
C LYS A 182 -9.90 -4.43 -21.50
N LEU A 183 -9.49 -3.86 -20.37
CA LEU A 183 -10.33 -2.98 -19.54
C LEU A 183 -10.59 -1.61 -20.19
N LYS A 184 -9.69 -1.12 -21.04
CA LYS A 184 -9.90 0.10 -21.84
C LYS A 184 -10.84 -0.15 -23.01
N HIS A 185 -10.81 -1.36 -23.55
CA HIS A 185 -11.56 -1.77 -24.73
C HIS A 185 -12.47 -2.95 -24.40
N PRO A 186 -13.50 -2.77 -23.55
CA PRO A 186 -14.36 -3.88 -23.11
C PRO A 186 -15.20 -4.52 -24.23
N TRP A 187 -15.18 -3.94 -25.44
CA TRP A 187 -15.91 -4.39 -26.62
C TRP A 187 -15.01 -4.95 -27.73
N SER A 188 -13.70 -5.08 -27.49
CA SER A 188 -12.72 -5.65 -28.45
C SER A 188 -12.46 -7.13 -28.23
#